data_AF-A0A7C5D5F7-F1
#
_entry.id   AF-A0A7C5D5F7-F1
#
_cell.length_a   1.000
_cell.length_b   1.000
_cell.length_c   1.000
_cell.angle_alpha   90.00
_cell.angle_beta   90.00
_cell.angle_gamma   90.00
#
_symmetry.space_group_name_H-M   'P 1'
#
loop_
_entity.id
_entity.type
_entity.pdbx_description
1 polymer ?
#
loop_
_entity_poly.entity_id
_entity_poly.type
_entity_poly.pdbx_seq_one_letter_code
_entity_poly.pdbx_strand_id
1 'polypeptide(L)'
;MQFIETRGNDGSKPSSVSFSEAILSPSASFGGLYVPEALPAINQKFLDKHLTSHYKTLALDFLESFGIDIETKILTEALSRYDAFDDPSNPVPLSQIEEDCFVAELY
;
A
#
# COMPACT_ATOMS: atom_id res chain seq x y z
N MET A 1 10.56 -0.09 -6.70
CA MET A 1 10.64 -1.32 -7.52
C MET A 1 9.76 -1.16 -8.73
N GLN A 2 9.93 -2.01 -9.76
CA GLN A 2 9.07 -1.99 -10.94
C GLN A 2 7.82 -2.85 -10.74
N PHE A 3 6.82 -2.61 -11.57
CA PHE A 3 5.56 -3.32 -11.61
C PHE A 3 5.40 -4.05 -12.93
N ILE A 4 4.88 -5.27 -12.88
CA ILE A 4 4.71 -6.18 -14.01
C ILE A 4 3.25 -6.58 -14.18
N GLU A 5 2.93 -7.08 -15.36
CA GLU A 5 1.57 -7.42 -15.74
C GLU A 5 1.21 -8.85 -15.29
N THR A 6 0.05 -8.98 -14.64
CA THR A 6 -0.45 -10.27 -14.11
C THR A 6 -0.84 -11.29 -15.18
N ARG A 7 -1.03 -10.88 -16.44
CA ARG A 7 -1.52 -11.74 -17.54
C ARG A 7 -0.53 -11.83 -18.71
N GLY A 8 0.73 -11.51 -18.47
CA GLY A 8 1.73 -11.37 -19.53
C GLY A 8 1.59 -10.04 -20.29
N ASN A 9 2.44 -9.85 -21.31
CA ASN A 9 2.58 -8.61 -22.06
C ASN A 9 2.25 -8.86 -23.54
N ASP A 10 1.48 -7.97 -24.17
CA ASP A 10 1.04 -8.11 -25.58
C ASP A 10 2.07 -7.61 -26.61
N GLY A 11 3.25 -7.17 -26.16
CA GLY A 11 4.32 -6.60 -26.99
C GLY A 11 4.13 -5.13 -27.34
N SER A 12 3.00 -4.51 -27.00
CA SER A 12 2.73 -3.09 -27.24
C SER A 12 3.03 -2.21 -26.02
N LYS A 13 2.91 -2.76 -24.81
CA LYS A 13 3.21 -2.10 -23.54
C LYS A 13 4.64 -2.39 -23.07
N PRO A 14 5.26 -1.52 -22.24
CA PRO A 14 6.51 -1.84 -21.57
C PRO A 14 6.41 -3.12 -20.75
N SER A 15 7.48 -3.92 -20.71
CA SER A 15 7.50 -5.18 -19.93
C SER A 15 7.45 -4.98 -18.42
N SER A 16 7.78 -3.78 -17.95
CA SER A 16 7.60 -3.33 -16.57
C SER A 16 7.46 -1.80 -16.55
N VAL A 17 6.74 -1.29 -15.56
CA VAL A 17 6.46 0.15 -15.41
C VAL A 17 6.77 0.60 -13.98
N SER A 18 6.89 1.90 -13.76
CA SER A 18 7.00 2.44 -12.40
C SER A 18 5.65 2.44 -11.69
N PHE A 19 5.63 2.74 -10.38
CA PHE A 19 4.37 2.81 -9.63
C PHE A 19 3.49 3.97 -10.10
N SER A 20 4.10 5.14 -10.36
CA SER A 20 3.37 6.30 -10.87
C SER A 20 2.70 6.01 -12.22
N GLU A 21 3.39 5.31 -13.13
CA GLU A 21 2.82 4.90 -14.42
C GLU A 21 1.71 3.86 -14.25
N ALA A 22 1.89 2.86 -13.37
CA ALA A 22 0.87 1.86 -13.08
C ALA A 22 -0.43 2.48 -12.54
N ILE A 23 -0.34 3.53 -11.71
CA ILE A 23 -1.52 4.24 -11.19
C ILE A 23 -2.20 5.10 -12.27
N LEU A 24 -1.43 5.81 -13.09
CA LEU A 24 -1.98 6.71 -14.11
C LEU A 24 -2.52 5.97 -15.33
N SER A 25 -2.04 4.75 -15.60
CA SER A 25 -2.46 3.90 -16.72
C SER A 25 -2.70 2.45 -16.26
N PRO A 26 -3.73 2.19 -15.44
CA PRO A 26 -3.89 0.91 -14.74
C PRO A 26 -4.31 -0.26 -15.63
N SER A 27 -4.70 0.01 -16.89
CA SER A 27 -5.08 -1.03 -17.84
C SER A 27 -3.83 -1.71 -18.41
N ALA A 28 -3.55 -2.93 -17.94
CA ALA A 28 -2.50 -3.78 -18.48
C ALA A 28 -3.00 -4.61 -19.68
N SER A 29 -2.08 -5.21 -20.43
CA SER A 29 -2.34 -6.14 -21.53
C SER A 29 -3.29 -7.24 -21.11
N PHE A 30 -4.11 -7.70 -22.07
CA PHE A 30 -5.11 -8.75 -21.88
C PHE A 30 -6.09 -8.50 -20.71
N GLY A 31 -6.31 -7.23 -20.37
CA GLY A 31 -7.15 -6.81 -19.24
C GLY A 31 -6.59 -7.23 -17.89
N GLY A 32 -5.26 -7.35 -17.78
CA GLY A 32 -4.58 -7.63 -16.52
C GLY A 32 -4.49 -6.40 -15.62
N LEU A 33 -3.87 -6.62 -14.46
CA LEU A 33 -3.45 -5.60 -13.50
C LEU A 33 -1.93 -5.56 -13.39
N TYR A 34 -1.41 -4.44 -12.92
CA TYR A 34 -0.02 -4.31 -12.49
C TYR A 34 0.15 -4.79 -11.04
N VAL A 35 1.21 -5.53 -10.79
CA VAL A 35 1.66 -5.98 -9.45
C VAL A 35 3.15 -5.71 -9.30
N PRO A 36 3.67 -5.52 -8.08
CA PRO A 36 5.10 -5.35 -7.90
C PRO A 36 5.85 -6.61 -8.34
N GLU A 37 7.01 -6.44 -8.96
CA GLU A 37 7.83 -7.56 -9.46
C GLU A 37 8.29 -8.52 -8.36
N ALA A 38 8.34 -8.04 -7.12
CA ALA A 38 8.62 -8.80 -5.92
C ALA A 38 7.88 -8.16 -4.73
N LEU A 39 7.65 -8.93 -3.66
CA LEU A 39 7.15 -8.37 -2.41
C LEU A 39 8.34 -7.91 -1.54
N PRO A 40 8.24 -6.76 -0.86
CA PRO A 40 9.27 -6.33 0.08
C PRO A 40 9.34 -7.29 1.28
N ALA A 41 10.51 -7.37 1.92
CA ALA A 41 10.70 -8.22 3.08
C ALA A 41 10.06 -7.60 4.33
N ILE A 42 8.90 -8.11 4.73
CA ILE A 42 8.25 -7.78 6.00
C ILE A 42 8.70 -8.80 7.05
N ASN A 43 9.74 -8.45 7.80
CA ASN A 43 10.38 -9.34 8.78
C ASN A 43 10.03 -8.96 10.23
N GLN A 44 10.52 -9.76 11.19
CA GLN A 44 10.27 -9.53 12.62
C GLN A 44 10.65 -8.10 13.06
N LYS A 45 11.76 -7.55 12.56
CA LYS A 45 12.19 -6.19 12.90
C LYS A 45 11.18 -5.14 12.42
N PHE A 46 10.58 -5.31 11.25
CA PHE A 46 9.51 -4.44 10.76
C PHE A 46 8.29 -4.55 11.67
N LEU A 47 7.87 -5.77 12.00
CA LEU A 47 6.71 -6.01 12.87
C LEU A 47 6.90 -5.38 14.25
N ASP A 48 8.02 -5.67 14.92
CA ASP A 48 8.35 -5.15 16.26
C ASP A 48 8.38 -3.62 16.29
N LYS A 49 8.92 -2.99 15.24
CA LYS A 49 8.96 -1.53 15.10
C LYS A 49 7.55 -0.92 15.07
N HIS A 50 6.58 -1.61 14.50
CA HIS A 50 5.27 -1.04 14.20
C HIS A 50 4.13 -1.50 15.12
N LEU A 51 4.39 -2.35 16.12
CA LEU A 51 3.38 -2.80 17.10
C LEU A 51 2.59 -1.66 17.75
N THR A 52 3.23 -0.52 17.99
CA THR A 52 2.61 0.66 18.63
C THR A 52 2.69 1.91 17.75
N SER A 53 2.98 1.74 16.45
CA SER A 53 3.04 2.88 15.53
C SER A 53 1.64 3.42 15.26
N HIS A 54 1.52 4.75 15.12
CA HIS A 54 0.33 5.35 14.54
C HIS A 54 0.13 4.81 13.11
N TYR A 55 -1.12 4.67 12.67
CA TYR A 55 -1.47 4.10 11.36
C TYR A 55 -0.70 4.75 10.20
N LYS A 56 -0.63 6.09 10.18
CA LYS A 56 0.14 6.85 9.17
C LYS A 56 1.63 6.48 9.13
N THR A 57 2.25 6.22 10.28
CA THR A 57 3.68 5.83 10.35
C THR A 57 3.89 4.43 9.80
N LEU A 58 3.04 3.47 10.18
CA LEU A 58 3.07 2.11 9.62
C LEU A 58 2.83 2.14 8.10
N ALA A 59 1.83 2.89 7.64
CA ALA A 59 1.48 2.99 6.22
C ALA A 59 2.62 3.61 5.39
N LEU A 60 3.28 4.64 5.90
CA LEU A 60 4.42 5.26 5.22
C LEU A 60 5.57 4.27 5.05
N ASP A 61 6.03 3.65 6.15
CA ASP A 61 7.13 2.69 6.11
C ASP A 61 6.80 1.47 5.25
N PHE A 62 5.54 1.02 5.26
CA PHE A 62 5.06 -0.04 4.38
C PHE A 62 5.15 0.37 2.90
N LEU A 63 4.65 1.55 2.52
CA LEU A 63 4.73 2.05 1.14
C LEU A 63 6.18 2.27 0.68
N GLU A 64 7.01 2.84 1.55
CA GLU A 64 8.44 3.05 1.27
C GLU A 64 9.19 1.72 1.07
N SER A 65 8.75 0.63 1.70
CA SER A 65 9.37 -0.69 1.53
C SER A 65 9.28 -1.22 0.09
N PHE A 66 8.28 -0.80 -0.69
CA PHE A 66 8.17 -1.12 -2.12
C PHE A 66 9.14 -0.30 -2.99
N GLY A 67 9.78 0.73 -2.42
CA GLY A 67 10.70 1.63 -3.13
C GLY A 67 10.05 2.27 -4.36
N ILE A 68 8.79 2.67 -4.25
CA ILE A 68 8.02 3.30 -5.33
C ILE A 68 8.61 4.66 -5.71
N ASP A 69 8.37 5.08 -6.95
CA ASP A 69 8.88 6.34 -7.52
C ASP A 69 8.04 7.56 -7.11
N ILE A 70 7.61 7.61 -5.85
CA ILE A 70 6.84 8.71 -5.26
C ILE A 70 7.64 9.32 -4.12
N GLU A 71 7.79 10.64 -4.13
CA GLU A 71 8.51 11.35 -3.06
C GLU A 71 7.82 11.16 -1.70
N THR A 72 8.61 10.90 -0.64
CA THR A 72 8.12 10.74 0.74
C THR A 72 7.22 11.89 1.19
N LYS A 73 7.48 13.12 0.74
CA LYS A 73 6.63 14.28 1.04
C LYS A 73 5.21 14.13 0.46
N ILE A 74 5.09 13.63 -0.77
CA ILE A 74 3.80 13.38 -1.43
C ILE A 74 3.07 12.24 -0.71
N LEU A 75 3.79 11.17 -0.33
CA LEU A 75 3.20 10.09 0.48
C LEU A 75 2.70 10.60 1.83
N THR A 76 3.47 11.44 2.51
CA THR A 76 3.08 12.05 3.78
C THR A 76 1.85 12.93 3.63
N GLU A 77 1.77 13.72 2.54
CA GLU A 77 0.59 14.53 2.22
C GLU A 77 -0.64 13.66 1.94
N ALA A 78 -0.50 12.59 1.15
CA ALA A 78 -1.57 11.63 0.91
C ALA A 78 -2.05 10.96 2.22
N LEU A 79 -1.13 10.58 3.10
CA LEU A 79 -1.46 9.99 4.40
C LEU A 79 -2.10 11.00 5.37
N SER A 80 -1.88 12.30 5.21
CA SER A 80 -2.58 13.33 6.01
C SER A 80 -4.09 13.32 5.77
N ARG A 81 -4.57 12.70 4.70
CA ARG A 81 -6.01 12.55 4.44
C ARG A 81 -6.72 11.70 5.51
N TYR A 82 -6.01 10.83 6.22
CA TYR A 82 -6.55 10.13 7.40
C TYR A 82 -6.90 11.08 8.56
N ASP A 83 -6.38 12.31 8.58
CA ASP A 83 -6.74 13.30 9.60
C ASP A 83 -8.19 13.79 9.50
N ALA A 84 -8.87 13.46 8.39
CA ALA A 84 -10.27 13.77 8.16
C ALA A 84 -11.23 12.61 8.48
N PHE A 85 -10.74 11.49 9.02
CA PHE A 85 -11.57 10.37 9.47
C PHE A 85 -12.29 10.76 10.78
N ASP A 86 -13.34 10.00 11.13
CA ASP A 86 -14.13 10.25 12.34
C ASP A 86 -13.27 10.29 13.62
N ASP A 87 -12.26 9.40 13.70
CA ASP A 87 -11.20 9.45 14.70
C ASP A 87 -9.82 9.50 14.01
N PRO A 88 -9.18 10.67 13.92
CA PRO A 88 -7.86 10.80 13.29
C PRO A 88 -6.74 10.15 14.11
N SER A 89 -6.97 9.86 15.40
CA SER A 89 -6.00 9.17 16.26
C SER A 89 -6.05 7.65 16.11
N ASN A 90 -7.15 7.12 15.55
CA ASN A 90 -7.33 5.70 15.27
C ASN A 90 -8.10 5.48 13.95
N PRO A 91 -7.46 5.68 12.79
CA PRO A 91 -8.14 5.66 11.49
C PRO A 91 -8.72 4.30 11.08
N VAL A 92 -8.30 3.21 11.72
CA VAL A 92 -8.79 1.84 11.47
C VAL A 92 -9.01 1.16 12.82
N PRO A 93 -10.11 1.48 13.54
CA PRO A 93 -10.36 0.91 14.84
C PRO A 93 -10.64 -0.60 14.73
N LEU A 94 -10.18 -1.33 15.75
CA LEU A 94 -10.45 -2.76 15.91
C LEU A 94 -11.42 -2.95 17.08
N SER A 95 -12.63 -3.41 16.76
CA SER A 95 -13.69 -3.65 17.74
C SER A 95 -13.83 -5.13 18.04
N GLN A 96 -13.66 -5.54 19.28
CA GLN A 96 -13.91 -6.92 19.71
C GLN A 96 -15.42 -7.15 19.85
N ILE A 97 -15.96 -8.18 19.19
CA ILE A 97 -17.38 -8.52 19.22
C ILE A 97 -17.66 -9.85 19.95
N GLU A 98 -16.66 -10.74 20.03
CA GLU A 98 -16.68 -11.98 20.81
C GLU A 98 -15.27 -12.29 21.35
N GLU A 99 -15.09 -13.36 22.13
CA GLU A 99 -13.81 -13.72 22.76
C GLU A 99 -12.62 -13.74 21.78
N ASP A 100 -12.80 -14.36 20.61
CA ASP A 100 -11.78 -14.47 19.56
C ASP A 100 -12.23 -13.83 18.23
N CYS A 101 -13.18 -12.88 18.26
CA CYS A 101 -13.73 -12.26 17.06
C CYS A 101 -13.63 -10.73 17.11
N PHE A 102 -13.03 -10.15 16.08
CA PHE A 102 -12.76 -8.72 15.96
C PHE A 102 -13.18 -8.21 14.58
N VAL A 103 -13.66 -6.96 14.55
CA VAL A 103 -14.03 -6.24 13.34
C VAL A 103 -13.05 -5.09 13.15
N ALA A 104 -12.44 -5.00 11.96
CA ALA A 104 -11.73 -3.82 11.51
C ALA A 104 -12.74 -2.89 10.81
N GLU A 105 -13.01 -1.74 11.40
CA GLU A 105 -13.97 -0.77 10.87
C GLU A 105 -13.28 0.09 9.79
N LEU A 106 -13.71 -0.05 8.54
CA LEU A 106 -13.10 0.57 7.34
C LEU A 106 -14.11 1.45 6.55
N TYR A 107 -15.14 1.96 7.22
CA TYR A 107 -16.22 2.75 6.62
C TYR A 107 -15.93 4.26 6.61
#